data_AF-A0A327KCA6-F1
#
_entry.id   AF-A0A327KCA6-F1
#
_cell.length_a   1.000
_cell.length_b   1.000
_cell.length_c   1.000
_cell.angle_alpha   90.00
_cell.angle_beta   90.00
_cell.angle_gamma   90.00
#
_symmetry.space_group_name_H-M   'P 1'
#
loop_
_entity.id
_entity.type
_entity.pdbx_description
1 polymer ?
#
loop_
_entity_poly.entity_id
_entity_poly.type
_entity_poly.pdbx_seq_one_letter_code
_entity_poly.pdbx_strand_id
1 'polypeptide(L)' 'MRRSPRNTLLDAEQHRRNASAFAVRAASTTSVDEQDHFARMARTSELLAKNADWLKSIDGFLADWRPKPTTARSPG' A
#
# COMPACT_ATOMS: atom_id res chain seq x y z
N MET A 1 4.60 19.18 7.92
CA MET A 1 3.71 18.92 6.75
C MET A 1 2.84 17.70 7.05
N ARG A 2 1.51 17.88 7.12
CA ARG A 2 0.56 16.77 7.35
C ARG A 2 0.29 16.10 5.99
N ARG A 3 0.63 14.80 5.84
CA ARG A 3 0.30 14.06 4.61
C ARG A 3 -1.22 13.95 4.49
N SER A 4 -1.75 14.18 3.28
CA SER A 4 -3.17 14.00 3.00
C SER A 4 -3.59 12.55 3.34
N PRO A 5 -4.76 12.30 3.95
CA PRO A 5 -5.20 10.96 4.37
C PRO A 5 -5.15 9.92 3.23
N ARG A 6 -5.40 10.37 2.00
CA ARG A 6 -5.30 9.56 0.77
C ARG A 6 -3.87 9.06 0.51
N ASN A 7 -2.85 9.88 0.76
CA ASN A 7 -1.45 9.49 0.60
C ASN A 7 -1.02 8.46 1.65
N THR A 8 -1.59 8.53 2.86
CA THR A 8 -1.30 7.55 3.92
C THR A 8 -1.94 6.21 3.63
N LEU A 9 -3.14 6.19 3.03
CA LEU A 9 -3.83 4.95 2.66
C LEU A 9 -3.11 4.19 1.52
N LEU A 10 -2.38 4.89 0.65
CA LEU A 10 -1.66 4.31 -0.49
C LEU A 10 -0.16 4.09 -0.23
N ASP A 11 0.31 4.32 0.99
CA ASP A 11 1.72 4.13 1.37
C ASP A 11 1.99 2.66 1.75
N ALA A 12 2.23 1.81 0.75
CA ALA A 12 2.51 0.39 0.93
C ALA A 12 3.67 0.10 1.89
N GLU A 13 4.70 0.96 1.92
CA GLU A 13 5.84 0.79 2.81
C GLU A 13 5.47 1.10 4.25
N GLN A 14 4.66 2.14 4.48
CA GLN A 14 4.13 2.42 5.81
C GLN A 14 3.28 1.26 6.34
N HIS A 15 2.44 0.66 5.49
CA HIS A 15 1.62 -0.49 5.87
C HIS A 15 2.45 -1.73 6.17
N ARG A 16 3.54 -1.99 5.43
CA ARG A 16 4.50 -3.07 5.74
C ARG A 16 5.16 -2.85 7.10
N ARG A 17 5.65 -1.64 7.38
CA ARG A 17 6.21 -1.29 8.70
C ARG A 17 5.19 -1.49 9.83
N ASN A 18 3.95 -1.09 9.63
CA ASN A 18 2.87 -1.30 10.60
C ASN A 18 2.61 -2.79 10.83
N ALA A 19 2.55 -3.59 9.76
CA ALA A 19 2.35 -5.03 9.85
C ALA A 19 3.43 -5.70 10.70
N SER A 20 4.71 -5.39 10.43
CA SER A 20 5.83 -5.89 11.23
C SER A 20 5.76 -5.42 12.69
N ALA A 21 5.44 -4.15 12.94
CA ALA A 21 5.33 -3.63 14.29
C ALA A 21 4.21 -4.30 15.09
N PHE A 22 3.05 -4.55 14.47
CA PHE A 22 1.96 -5.27 15.13
C PHE A 22 2.28 -6.76 15.34
N ALA A 23 2.97 -7.41 14.40
CA ALA A 23 3.42 -8.79 14.60
C ALA A 23 4.38 -8.92 15.79
N VAL A 24 5.32 -7.97 15.94
CA VAL A 24 6.22 -7.91 17.11
C VAL A 24 5.42 -7.72 18.40
N ARG A 25 4.43 -6.81 18.42
CA ARG A 25 3.58 -6.59 19.60
C ARG A 25 2.75 -7.81 19.97
N ALA A 26 2.20 -8.52 18.98
CA ALA A 26 1.47 -9.76 19.19
C ALA A 26 2.36 -10.84 19.83
N ALA A 27 3.63 -10.92 19.43
CA ALA A 27 4.58 -11.88 20.00
C ALA A 27 5.11 -11.47 21.39
N SER A 28 5.10 -10.17 21.72
CA SER A 28 5.64 -9.66 22.98
C SER A 28 4.61 -9.53 24.11
N THR A 29 3.31 -9.55 23.80
CA THR A 29 2.28 -9.47 24.85
C THR A 29 2.03 -10.83 25.49
N THR A 30 1.64 -10.80 26.76
CA THR A 30 1.25 -11.99 27.54
C THR A 30 -0.27 -12.18 27.60
N SER A 31 -1.06 -11.22 27.10
CA SER A 31 -2.51 -11.31 27.04
C SER A 31 -2.95 -11.94 25.73
N VAL A 32 -3.75 -13.02 25.81
CA VAL A 32 -4.29 -13.71 24.63
C VAL A 32 -5.15 -12.76 23.78
N ASP A 33 -5.97 -11.93 24.42
CA ASP A 33 -6.83 -10.98 23.71
C ASP A 33 -6.01 -9.91 22.95
N GLU A 34 -4.94 -9.41 23.57
CA GLU A 34 -4.05 -8.45 22.93
C GLU A 34 -3.25 -9.10 21.80
N GLN A 35 -2.77 -10.33 22.00
CA GLN A 35 -2.07 -11.10 20.98
C GLN A 35 -2.94 -11.24 19.74
N ASP A 36 -4.19 -11.65 19.92
CA ASP A 36 -5.19 -11.79 18.86
C ASP A 36 -5.51 -10.47 18.17
N HIS A 37 -5.64 -9.39 18.94
CA HIS A 37 -5.89 -8.06 18.43
C HIS A 37 -4.74 -7.58 17.53
N PHE A 38 -3.50 -7.64 18.02
CA PHE A 38 -2.34 -7.24 17.25
C PHE A 38 -2.10 -8.15 16.04
N ALA A 39 -2.36 -9.45 16.14
CA ALA A 39 -2.29 -10.37 15.00
C ALA A 39 -3.32 -10.02 13.91
N ARG A 40 -4.52 -9.57 14.28
CA ARG A 40 -5.50 -9.04 13.30
C ARG A 40 -4.99 -7.76 12.66
N MET A 41 -4.49 -6.80 13.45
CA MET A 41 -3.94 -5.54 12.93
C MET A 41 -2.74 -5.75 11.99
N ALA A 42 -1.87 -6.72 12.28
CA ALA A 42 -0.76 -7.11 11.42
C ALA A 42 -1.26 -7.59 10.06
N ARG A 43 -2.21 -8.54 10.05
CA ARG A 43 -2.84 -9.07 8.83
C ARG A 43 -3.56 -8.00 8.03
N THR A 44 -4.30 -7.11 8.68
CA THR A 44 -4.98 -5.99 8.01
C THR A 44 -3.97 -5.04 7.36
N SER A 45 -2.87 -4.73 8.06
CA SER A 45 -1.82 -3.88 7.52
C SER A 45 -1.13 -4.52 6.31
N GLU A 46 -0.90 -5.84 6.34
CA GLU A 46 -0.35 -6.57 5.20
C GLU A 46 -1.29 -6.54 3.97
N LEU A 47 -2.60 -6.71 4.19
CA LEU A 47 -3.61 -6.58 3.12
C LEU A 47 -3.63 -5.17 2.53
N LEU A 48 -3.52 -4.13 3.36
CA LEU A 48 -3.45 -2.74 2.89
C LEU A 48 -2.18 -2.49 2.05
N ALA A 49 -1.04 -3.06 2.44
CA ALA A 49 0.18 -2.99 1.63
C ALA A 49 -0.02 -3.62 0.24
N LYS A 50 -0.56 -4.84 0.20
CA LYS A 50 -0.86 -5.56 -1.06
C LYS A 50 -1.83 -4.77 -1.94
N ASN A 51 -2.88 -4.19 -1.36
CA ASN A 51 -3.84 -3.38 -2.10
C ASN A 51 -3.21 -2.10 -2.65
N ALA A 52 -2.32 -1.44 -1.89
CA ALA A 52 -1.60 -0.27 -2.35
C ALA A 52 -0.65 -0.60 -3.51
N ASP A 53 0.03 -1.75 -3.48
CA ASP A 53 0.90 -2.20 -4.58
C ASP A 53 0.10 -2.62 -5.83
N TRP A 54 -1.06 -3.25 -5.63
CA TRP A 54 -1.98 -3.58 -6.72
C TRP A 54 -2.50 -2.32 -7.42
N LEU A 55 -2.91 -1.29 -6.67
CA LEU A 55 -3.34 -0.01 -7.23
C LEU A 55 -2.22 0.67 -8.04
N LYS A 56 -0.97 0.65 -7.56
CA LYS A 56 0.18 1.16 -8.33
C LYS A 56 0.40 0.40 -9.64
N SER A 57 0.20 -0.92 -9.62
CA SER A 57 0.27 -1.74 -10.83
C SER A 57 -0.80 -1.37 -11.85
N ILE A 58 -2.03 -1.08 -11.38
CA ILE A 58 -3.12 -0.58 -12.23
C ILE A 58 -2.76 0.80 -12.81
N ASP A 59 -2.25 1.72 -12.00
CA ASP A 59 -1.83 3.05 -12.46
C ASP A 59 -0.74 2.95 -13.54
N GLY A 60 0.23 2.04 -13.38
CA GLY A 60 1.25 1.74 -14.39
C GLY A 60 0.65 1.19 -15.68
N PHE A 61 -0.20 0.17 -15.59
CA PHE A 61 -0.91 -0.39 -16.75
C PHE A 61 -1.72 0.68 -17.50
N LEU A 62 -2.47 1.52 -16.78
CA LEU A 62 -3.26 2.59 -17.37
C LEU A 62 -2.39 3.68 -18.00
N ALA A 63 -1.20 3.95 -17.44
CA ALA A 63 -0.25 4.90 -18.03
C ALA A 63 0.31 4.38 -19.36
N ASP A 64 0.63 3.08 -19.44
CA ASP A 64 1.12 2.44 -20.67
C ASP A 64 0.02 2.32 -21.73
N TRP A 65 -1.23 2.15 -21.31
CA TRP A 65 -2.37 2.03 -22.23
C TRP A 65 -2.81 3.37 -22.82
N ARG A 66 -2.44 4.51 -22.21
CA ARG A 66 -2.76 5.82 -22.78
C ARG A 66 -2.12 5.95 -24.16
N PRO A 67 -2.89 6.33 -25.21
CA PRO A 67 -2.36 6.47 -26.54
C PRO A 67 -1.21 7.48 -26.51
N LYS A 68 -0.02 7.05 -26.96
CA LYS A 68 1.13 7.95 -27.11
C LYS A 68 0.71 9.05 -28.09
N PRO A 69 1.01 10.33 -27.80
CA PRO A 69 0.70 11.40 -28.73
C PRO A 69 1.39 11.07 -30.05
N THR A 70 0.58 10.83 -31.09
CA THR A 70 1.07 10.62 -32.45
C THR A 70 1.90 11.83 -32.80
N THR A 71 3.22 11.66 -32.89
CA THR A 71 4.11 12.69 -33.40
C THR A 71 3.69 12.87 -34.84
N ALA A 72 2.87 13.90 -35.11
CA ALA A 72 2.45 14.23 -36.45
C ALA A 72 3.72 14.48 -37.27
N ARG A 73 4.02 13.56 -38.20
CA ARG A 73 5.00 13.82 -39.26
C ARG A 73 4.50 15.06 -40.00
N SER A 74 5.20 16.18 -39.85
CA SER A 74 5.04 17.32 -40.74
C SER A 74 5.26 16.84 -42.17
N PRO A 75 4.27 16.96 -43.08
CA PRO A 75 4.55 16.81 -44.50
C PRO A 75 5.28 18.08 -44.92
N GLY A 76 6.56 17.91 -45.27
CA GLY A 76 7.26 18.87 -46.11
C GLY A 76 6.80 18.78 -47.56
#